data_AF-A0NT05-F1
#
_entry.id   AF-A0NT05-F1
#
_cell.length_a   1.000
_cell.length_b   1.000
_cell.length_c   1.000
_cell.angle_alpha   90.00
_cell.angle_beta   90.00
_cell.angle_gamma   90.00
#
_symmetry.space_group_name_H-M   'P 1'
#
loop_
_entity.id
_entity.type
_entity.pdbx_description
1 polymer ?
#
loop_
_entity_poly.entity_id
_entity_poly.type
_entity_poly.pdbx_seq_one_letter_code
_entity_poly.pdbx_strand_id
1 'polypeptide(L)' 'MPDTFLDESSVKKATVTSDNGAIVLTSEDIQVLENAVEVLLFSDVVEGEQAREMRLTGKSLHEIMERLSTLLGE' A
#
# COMPACT_ATOMS: atom_id res chain seq x y z
N MET A 1 28.95 4.26 24.97
CA MET A 1 27.51 4.45 24.69
C MET A 1 27.22 3.62 23.45
N PRO A 2 26.21 2.74 23.40
CA PRO A 2 25.93 2.03 22.18
C PRO A 2 25.21 3.00 21.22
N ASP A 3 25.75 3.12 20.01
CA ASP A 3 25.12 3.78 18.88
C ASP A 3 23.84 3.02 18.53
N THR A 4 22.69 3.55 18.90
CA THR A 4 21.41 3.08 18.37
C THR A 4 21.31 3.62 16.95
N PHE A 5 21.83 2.87 15.99
CA PHE A 5 21.56 3.10 14.58
C PHE A 5 20.05 3.14 14.38
N LEU A 6 19.54 4.30 13.98
CA LEU A 6 18.18 4.45 13.48
C LEU A 6 18.05 3.60 12.22
N ASP A 7 17.57 2.36 12.35
CA ASP A 7 17.09 1.57 11.22
C ASP A 7 15.68 2.07 10.83
N GLU A 8 15.58 3.34 10.45
CA GLU A 8 14.32 3.97 10.03
C GLU A 8 14.24 4.15 8.51
N SER A 9 14.75 3.17 7.76
CA SER A 9 14.38 3.03 6.35
C SER A 9 14.55 1.59 5.85
N SER A 10 14.03 0.64 6.62
CA SER A 10 13.80 -0.71 6.10
C SER A 10 12.76 -0.60 4.98
N VAL A 11 13.23 -0.52 3.72
CA VAL A 11 12.38 -0.52 2.52
C VAL A 11 11.53 -1.78 2.55
N LYS A 12 10.25 -1.65 2.94
CA LYS A 12 9.28 -2.74 2.92
C LYS A 12 9.10 -3.19 1.46
N LYS A 13 9.39 -4.45 1.19
CA LYS A 13 9.05 -5.10 -0.08
C LYS A 13 8.25 -6.35 0.24
N ALA A 14 7.11 -6.50 -0.42
CA ALA A 14 6.32 -7.73 -0.35
C ALA A 14 6.31 -8.39 -1.74
N THR A 15 6.59 -9.68 -1.79
CA THR A 15 6.41 -10.46 -3.02
C THR A 15 5.07 -11.17 -2.93
N VAL A 16 4.18 -10.87 -3.87
CA VAL A 16 2.90 -11.54 -4.02
C VAL A 16 3.03 -12.52 -5.17
N THR A 17 2.77 -13.80 -4.90
CA THR A 17 2.87 -14.89 -5.86
C THR A 17 1.51 -15.52 -6.09
N SER A 18 1.20 -15.85 -7.33
CA SER A 18 0.04 -16.67 -7.74
C SER A 18 0.48 -17.73 -8.75
N ASP A 19 -0.45 -18.58 -9.18
CA ASP A 19 -0.20 -19.53 -10.26
C ASP A 19 0.15 -18.86 -11.59
N ASN A 20 -0.20 -17.58 -11.77
CA ASN A 20 0.06 -16.82 -13.00
C ASN A 20 1.36 -15.98 -12.94
N GLY A 21 2.08 -15.99 -11.80
CA GLY A 21 3.38 -15.32 -11.69
C GLY A 21 3.65 -14.70 -10.32
N ALA A 22 4.44 -13.63 -10.31
CA ALA A 22 4.74 -12.88 -9.11
C ALA A 22 4.85 -11.39 -9.39
N ILE A 23 4.38 -10.57 -8.46
CA ILE A 23 4.65 -9.13 -8.44
C ILE A 23 5.38 -8.75 -7.15
N VAL A 24 6.21 -7.72 -7.24
CA VAL A 24 6.82 -7.08 -6.07
C VAL A 24 6.07 -5.78 -5.80
N LEU A 25 5.56 -5.66 -4.59
CA LEU A 25 5.00 -4.43 -4.03
C LEU A 25 6.12 -3.68 -3.29
N THR A 26 6.30 -2.41 -3.63
CA THR A 26 7.24 -1.52 -2.93
C THR A 26 6.62 -0.97 -1.64
N SER A 27 7.40 -0.30 -0.80
CA SER A 27 6.88 0.37 0.41
C SER A 27 5.77 1.35 0.08
N GLU A 28 5.90 2.06 -1.04
CA GLU A 28 4.88 3.00 -1.54
C GLU A 28 3.59 2.26 -1.92
N ASP A 29 3.70 1.12 -2.61
CA ASP A 29 2.54 0.32 -2.99
C ASP A 29 1.80 -0.19 -1.73
N ILE A 30 2.56 -0.63 -0.72
CA ILE A 30 2.02 -1.10 0.56
C ILE A 30 1.33 0.04 1.31
N GLN A 31 1.95 1.23 1.38
CA GLN A 31 1.35 2.39 2.05
C GLN A 31 0.02 2.80 1.41
N VAL A 32 -0.07 2.78 0.08
CA VAL A 32 -1.32 3.07 -0.63
C VAL A 32 -2.42 2.07 -0.27
N LEU A 33 -2.07 0.79 -0.17
CA LEU A 33 -3.01 -0.26 0.23
C LEU A 33 -3.43 -0.13 1.70
N GLU A 34 -2.49 0.12 2.61
CA GLU A 34 -2.77 0.34 4.04
C GLU A 34 -3.74 1.52 4.23
N ASN A 35 -3.48 2.65 3.57
CA ASN A 35 -4.36 3.83 3.63
C ASN A 35 -5.77 3.52 3.07
N ALA A 36 -5.86 2.75 1.99
CA ALA A 36 -7.14 2.38 1.40
C ALA A 36 -7.97 1.48 2.33
N VAL A 37 -7.31 0.52 2.98
CA VAL A 37 -7.94 -0.34 3.99
C VAL A 37 -8.38 0.46 5.20
N GLU A 38 -7.55 1.39 5.67
CA GLU A 38 -7.89 2.28 6.79
C GLU A 38 -9.15 3.08 6.49
N VAL A 39 -9.25 3.71 5.32
CA VAL A 39 -10.47 4.42 4.92
C VAL A 39 -11.67 3.48 4.90
N LEU A 40 -11.57 2.29 4.30
CA LEU A 40 -12.70 1.35 4.25
C LEU A 40 -13.13 0.84 5.64
N LEU A 41 -12.18 0.62 6.55
CA LEU A 41 -12.46 0.10 7.90
C LEU A 41 -12.98 1.18 8.86
N PHE A 42 -12.56 2.44 8.69
CA PHE A 42 -12.90 3.54 9.60
C PHE A 42 -13.90 4.54 9.01
N SER A 43 -14.50 4.25 7.85
CA SER A 43 -15.51 5.10 7.18
C SER A 43 -16.80 5.38 7.97
N ASP A 44 -17.03 4.73 9.12
CA ASP A 44 -18.10 5.12 10.05
C ASP A 44 -17.77 6.42 10.83
N VAL A 45 -16.53 6.93 10.75
CA VAL A 45 -16.06 8.08 11.53
C VAL A 45 -15.46 9.14 10.59
N VAL A 46 -16.30 10.10 10.21
CA VAL A 46 -16.00 11.38 9.53
C VAL A 46 -15.91 11.32 8.00
N GLU A 47 -17.09 11.20 7.39
CA GLU A 47 -17.37 11.64 6.02
C GLU A 47 -16.91 13.10 5.82
N GLY A 48 -15.76 13.32 5.19
CA GLY A 48 -15.43 14.63 4.60
C GLY A 48 -13.96 15.01 4.59
N GLU A 49 -13.19 14.70 5.65
CA GLU A 49 -11.83 15.23 5.80
C GLU A 49 -10.76 14.21 5.33
N GLN A 50 -10.88 12.93 5.67
CA GLN A 50 -9.87 11.91 5.34
C GLN A 50 -9.77 11.58 3.84
N ALA A 51 -10.88 11.66 3.10
CA ALA A 51 -10.87 11.44 1.65
C ALA A 51 -10.01 12.47 0.89
N ARG A 52 -9.73 13.63 1.50
CA ARG A 52 -8.97 14.72 0.89
C ARG A 52 -7.45 14.56 1.06
N GLU A 53 -7.01 13.73 2.01
CA GLU A 53 -5.60 13.55 2.36
C GLU A 53 -4.92 12.39 1.60
N MET A 54 -5.69 11.52 0.92
CA MET A 54 -5.19 10.37 0.13
C MET A 54 -4.47 10.75 -1.18
N ARG A 55 -3.97 11.97 -1.32
CA ARG A 55 -3.36 12.52 -2.54
C ARG A 55 -1.83 12.62 -2.50
N LEU A 56 -1.15 11.76 -1.73
CA LEU A 56 0.29 11.95 -1.44
C LEU A 56 1.24 10.88 -1.97
N THR A 57 0.82 9.98 -2.85
CA THR A 57 1.74 9.06 -3.51
C THR A 57 1.48 9.07 -5.01
N GLY A 58 2.53 9.26 -5.82
CA GLY A 58 2.42 9.33 -7.29
C GLY A 58 1.86 8.06 -7.95
N LYS A 59 1.66 6.98 -7.19
CA LYS A 59 0.98 5.75 -7.60
C LYS A 59 -0.44 5.70 -7.07
N SER A 60 -1.38 5.35 -7.95
CA SER A 60 -2.79 5.24 -7.61
C SER A 60 -3.13 3.84 -7.07
N LEU A 61 -4.07 3.77 -6.13
CA LEU A 61 -4.64 2.50 -5.66
C LEU A 61 -5.15 1.65 -6.84
N HIS A 62 -5.75 2.30 -7.84
CA HIS A 62 -6.26 1.65 -9.04
C HIS A 62 -5.19 0.86 -9.79
N GLU A 63 -4.01 1.46 -10.01
CA GLU A 63 -2.89 0.81 -10.70
C GLU A 63 -2.37 -0.42 -9.93
N ILE A 64 -2.33 -0.35 -8.60
CA ILE A 64 -1.91 -1.48 -7.76
C ILE A 64 -2.95 -2.61 -7.84
N MET A 65 -4.24 -2.27 -7.80
CA MET A 65 -5.33 -3.24 -7.90
C MET A 65 -5.40 -3.90 -9.28
N GLU A 66 -5.15 -3.16 -10.36
CA GLU A 66 -5.10 -3.73 -11.73
C GLU A 66 -3.96 -4.74 -11.88
N ARG A 67 -2.78 -4.42 -11.35
CA ARG A 67 -1.64 -5.34 -11.32
C ARG A 67 -1.94 -6.60 -10.50
N LEU A 68 -2.64 -6.46 -9.38
CA LEU A 68 -3.09 -7.60 -8.56
C LEU A 68 -4.16 -8.43 -9.27
N SER A 69 -5.15 -7.82 -9.91
CA SER A 69 -6.21 -8.50 -10.70
C SER A 69 -5.58 -9.35 -11.81
N THR A 70 -4.66 -8.75 -12.57
CA THR A 70 -3.93 -9.43 -13.65
C THR A 70 -3.14 -10.62 -13.11
N LEU A 71 -2.51 -10.47 -11.95
CA LEU A 71 -1.79 -11.56 -11.28
C LEU A 71 -2.73 -12.68 -10.83
N LEU A 72 -3.92 -12.36 -10.34
CA LEU A 72 -4.89 -13.36 -9.88
C LEU A 72 -5.68 -14.00 -11.02
N GLY A 73 -5.59 -13.46 -12.23
CA GLY A 73 -6.31 -13.97 -13.40
C GLY A 73 -7.79 -13.59 -13.43
N GLU A 74 -8.14 -12.49 -12.75
CA GLU A 74 -9.46 -11.84 -12.81
C GLU A 74 -9.54 -10.85 -13.98
#